data_AF-A0AA91M1M9-F1
#
_entry.id   AF-A0AA91M1M9-F1
#
_cell.length_a   1.000
_cell.length_b   1.000
_cell.length_c   1.000
_cell.angle_alpha   90.00
_cell.angle_beta   90.00
_cell.angle_gamma   90.00
#
_symmetry.space_group_name_H-M   'P 1'
#
loop_
_entity.id
_entity.type
_entity.pdbx_description
1 polymer ?
#
loop_
_entity_poly.entity_id
_entity_poly.type
_entity_poly.pdbx_seq_one_letter_code
_entity_poly.pdbx_strand_id
1 'polypeptide(L)'
;MIPAFFLGYPNWKEGLGAGLFVLAAMIIAAYGYTPYIKIRGKIYALSVIDSQPDTDHPCAQATADPNKDPAPDAYSGILTAKKLWWILVPVLAISSINTYAFMTHEGEGWVAGIGIGLLLVLATGAGFSDGSWGYRIARGQYTQFIIVTVITVGVFTAIYLGAYFAAKHRPLRRRQSMEYRAHPRHQKKYP
;
A
#
# COMPACT_ATOMS: atom_id res chain seq x y z
N MET A 1 12.78 -7.11 25.68
CA MET A 1 13.99 -6.26 25.58
C MET A 1 13.59 -4.93 24.98
N ILE A 2 13.42 -3.89 25.79
CA ILE A 2 13.03 -2.52 25.37
C ILE A 2 14.11 -1.45 25.65
N PRO A 3 15.22 -1.63 26.42
CA PRO A 3 15.95 -0.44 26.88
C PRO A 3 17.02 0.13 25.94
N ALA A 4 17.29 -0.44 24.76
CA ALA A 4 18.39 0.06 23.90
C ALA A 4 17.98 1.16 22.90
N PHE A 5 16.69 1.31 22.59
CA PHE A 5 16.22 2.26 21.57
C PHE A 5 16.18 3.71 22.07
N PHE A 6 16.04 3.91 23.39
CA PHE A 6 15.91 5.25 23.99
C PHE A 6 17.25 5.92 24.34
N LEU A 7 18.38 5.22 24.23
CA LEU A 7 19.69 5.75 24.62
C LEU A 7 20.33 6.67 23.56
N GLY A 8 19.79 6.72 22.34
CA GLY A 8 20.30 7.57 21.25
C GLY A 8 19.58 8.91 21.08
N TYR A 9 18.45 9.13 21.77
CA TYR A 9 17.58 10.30 21.53
C TYR A 9 17.60 11.27 22.71
N PRO A 10 18.08 12.53 22.53
CA PRO A 10 18.08 13.54 23.58
C PRO A 10 16.66 13.96 24.02
N ASN A 11 15.68 13.84 23.11
CA ASN A 11 14.30 14.27 23.32
C ASN A 11 13.32 13.10 23.15
N TRP A 12 12.47 12.88 24.16
CA TRP A 12 11.44 11.83 24.16
C TRP A 12 10.46 11.90 22.98
N LYS A 13 10.28 13.08 22.38
CA LYS A 13 9.41 13.32 21.21
C LYS A 13 9.99 12.75 19.92
N GLU A 14 11.31 12.83 19.73
CA GLU A 14 12.00 12.32 18.55
C GLU A 14 12.04 10.79 18.55
N GLY A 15 12.33 10.18 19.71
CA GLY A 15 12.29 8.73 19.89
C GLY A 15 10.87 8.15 19.71
N LEU A 16 9.83 8.92 20.04
CA LEU A 16 8.44 8.51 19.84
C LEU A 16 8.08 8.51 18.34
N GLY A 17 8.51 9.53 17.59
CA GLY A 17 8.31 9.61 16.14
C GLY A 17 9.01 8.48 15.37
N ALA A 18 10.27 8.21 15.69
CA ALA A 18 11.05 7.11 15.10
C ALA A 18 10.48 5.74 15.48
N GLY A 19 10.08 5.57 16.75
CA GLY A 19 9.44 4.35 17.25
C GLY A 19 8.11 4.06 16.54
N LEU A 20 7.27 5.09 16.35
CA LEU A 20 5.98 4.96 15.64
C LEU A 20 6.18 4.64 14.16
N PHE A 21 7.23 5.17 13.54
CA PHE A 21 7.59 4.86 12.16
C PHE A 21 8.06 3.40 12.00
N VAL A 22 8.99 2.93 12.84
CA VAL A 22 9.45 1.54 12.83
C VAL A 22 8.31 0.59 13.15
N LEU A 23 7.46 0.94 14.12
CA LEU A 23 6.29 0.15 14.48
C LEU A 23 5.26 0.13 13.35
N ALA A 24 5.03 1.24 12.64
CA ALA A 24 4.18 1.25 11.45
C ALA A 24 4.77 0.38 10.33
N ALA A 25 6.08 0.48 10.05
CA ALA A 25 6.76 -0.36 9.07
C ALA A 25 6.71 -1.84 9.45
N MET A 26 6.90 -2.16 10.72
CA MET A 26 6.78 -3.51 11.26
C MET A 26 5.34 -4.02 11.25
N ILE A 27 4.34 -3.19 11.55
CA ILE A 27 2.93 -3.55 11.41
C ILE A 27 2.63 -3.83 9.95
N ILE A 28 3.09 -3.02 9.00
CA ILE A 28 2.88 -3.25 7.56
C ILE A 28 3.53 -4.58 7.13
N ALA A 29 4.77 -4.82 7.54
CA ALA A 29 5.47 -6.07 7.25
C ALA A 29 4.75 -7.27 7.92
N ALA A 30 4.37 -7.15 9.19
CA ALA A 30 3.68 -8.17 9.94
C ALA A 30 2.28 -8.45 9.37
N TYR A 31 1.52 -7.42 8.98
CA TYR A 31 0.20 -7.57 8.36
C TYR A 31 0.26 -8.24 6.98
N GLY A 32 1.37 -8.06 6.26
CA GLY A 32 1.64 -8.85 5.06
C GLY A 32 1.86 -10.34 5.34
N TYR A 33 2.19 -10.69 6.58
CA TYR A 33 2.51 -12.06 7.03
C TYR A 33 1.46 -12.68 7.98
N THR A 34 0.51 -11.93 8.53
CA THR A 34 -0.46 -12.48 9.51
C THR A 34 -1.78 -12.85 8.85
N PRO A 35 -2.18 -14.14 8.89
CA PRO A 35 -3.38 -14.58 8.22
C PRO A 35 -4.56 -14.53 9.21
N TYR A 36 -5.64 -13.85 8.80
CA TYR A 36 -7.03 -13.88 9.31
C TYR A 36 -7.34 -13.69 10.82
N ILE A 37 -8.28 -12.77 11.12
CA ILE A 37 -9.03 -12.73 12.39
C ILE A 37 -10.50 -13.01 12.07
N LYS A 38 -11.05 -14.15 12.53
CA LYS A 38 -12.48 -14.47 12.45
C LYS A 38 -13.20 -13.87 13.67
N ILE A 39 -14.20 -13.01 13.46
CA ILE A 39 -15.07 -12.48 14.52
C ILE A 39 -16.53 -12.82 14.17
N ARG A 40 -17.18 -13.62 15.03
CA ARG A 40 -18.65 -13.85 14.99
C ARG A 40 -19.17 -14.42 13.65
N GLY A 41 -18.43 -15.35 13.04
CA GLY A 41 -18.82 -16.00 11.77
C GLY A 41 -18.63 -15.15 10.51
N LYS A 42 -18.08 -13.93 10.63
CA LYS A 42 -17.60 -13.13 9.49
C LYS A 42 -16.09 -13.16 9.45
N ILE A 43 -15.54 -13.54 8.30
CA ILE A 43 -14.10 -13.47 8.05
C ILE A 43 -13.76 -12.02 7.68
N TYR A 44 -13.09 -11.31 8.58
CA TYR A 44 -12.51 -10.01 8.26
C TYR A 44 -11.09 -10.24 7.75
N ALA A 45 -11.00 -10.61 6.48
CA ALA A 45 -9.73 -10.80 5.82
C ALA A 45 -9.26 -9.51 5.15
N LEU A 46 -7.99 -9.17 5.34
CA LEU A 46 -7.36 -8.09 4.56
C LEU A 46 -7.11 -8.57 3.12
N SER A 47 -6.79 -9.86 2.96
CA SER A 47 -6.57 -10.55 1.70
C SER A 47 -7.88 -10.90 0.97
N VAL A 48 -7.88 -10.75 -0.36
CA VAL A 48 -9.00 -11.16 -1.24
C VAL A 48 -9.23 -12.68 -1.14
N ILE A 49 -8.14 -13.44 -0.99
CA ILE A 49 -8.17 -14.91 -0.94
C ILE A 49 -8.91 -15.40 0.31
N ASP A 50 -8.76 -14.70 1.43
CA ASP A 50 -9.37 -15.10 2.71
C ASP A 50 -10.77 -14.51 2.94
N SER A 51 -11.25 -13.62 2.04
CA SER A 51 -12.60 -13.05 2.15
C SER A 51 -13.67 -13.94 1.50
N GLN A 52 -13.29 -15.07 0.90
CA GLN A 52 -14.24 -16.03 0.34
C GLN A 52 -15.00 -16.72 1.48
N PRO A 53 -16.36 -16.69 1.47
CA PRO A 53 -17.14 -17.41 2.45
C PRO A 53 -16.94 -18.92 2.30
N ASP A 54 -16.88 -19.64 3.44
CA ASP A 54 -16.76 -21.09 3.49
C ASP A 54 -17.81 -21.73 2.57
N THR A 55 -17.34 -22.57 1.64
CA THR A 55 -18.14 -23.12 0.53
C THR A 55 -18.89 -24.36 1.00
N ASP A 56 -19.76 -24.19 2.00
CA ASP A 56 -20.49 -25.32 2.61
C ASP A 56 -21.87 -25.55 1.95
N HIS A 57 -22.22 -24.72 0.96
CA HIS A 57 -23.47 -24.82 0.22
C HIS A 57 -23.23 -25.24 -1.25
N PRO A 58 -23.61 -26.47 -1.65
CA PRO A 58 -23.40 -26.98 -3.01
C PRO A 58 -24.09 -26.13 -4.12
N CYS A 59 -25.03 -25.27 -3.76
CA CYS A 59 -25.68 -24.34 -4.70
C CYS A 59 -24.83 -23.11 -5.07
N ALA A 60 -23.81 -22.74 -4.28
CA ALA A 60 -22.95 -21.59 -4.54
C ALA A 60 -21.87 -21.87 -5.61
N GLN A 61 -21.48 -23.14 -5.78
CA GLN A 61 -20.50 -23.56 -6.79
C GLN A 61 -21.08 -23.55 -8.21
N ALA A 62 -22.39 -23.72 -8.37
CA ALA A 62 -23.04 -23.83 -9.68
C ALA A 62 -23.14 -22.50 -10.46
N THR A 63 -22.83 -21.36 -9.84
CA THR A 63 -22.89 -20.02 -10.48
C THR A 63 -21.57 -19.25 -10.41
N ALA A 64 -20.52 -19.84 -9.82
CA ALA A 64 -19.20 -19.24 -9.77
C ALA A 64 -18.52 -19.38 -11.14
N ASP A 65 -18.67 -18.37 -11.99
CA ASP A 65 -17.88 -18.27 -13.23
C ASP A 65 -16.39 -18.33 -12.86
N PRO A 66 -15.64 -19.36 -13.29
CA PRO A 66 -14.21 -19.50 -13.00
C PRO A 66 -13.37 -18.33 -13.54
N ASN A 67 -13.97 -17.45 -14.34
CA ASN A 67 -13.36 -16.28 -14.93
C ASN A 67 -13.68 -14.95 -14.24
N LYS A 68 -14.51 -14.95 -13.19
CA LYS A 68 -14.87 -13.73 -12.46
C LYS A 68 -13.78 -13.40 -11.44
N ASP A 69 -13.08 -12.30 -11.69
CA ASP A 69 -12.06 -11.76 -10.78
C ASP A 69 -12.72 -11.31 -9.46
N PRO A 70 -12.42 -11.95 -8.31
CA PRO A 70 -13.06 -11.65 -7.04
C PRO A 70 -12.68 -10.27 -6.47
N ALA A 71 -11.56 -9.67 -6.91
CA ALA A 71 -11.19 -8.31 -6.50
C ALA A 71 -10.45 -7.55 -7.63
N PRO A 72 -11.20 -6.96 -8.57
CA PRO A 72 -10.64 -6.34 -9.77
C PRO A 72 -9.82 -5.07 -9.51
N ASP A 73 -9.77 -4.56 -8.28
CA ASP A 73 -8.99 -3.39 -7.87
C ASP A 73 -7.85 -3.72 -6.87
N ALA A 74 -7.69 -4.98 -6.45
CA ALA A 74 -6.66 -5.35 -5.48
C ALA A 74 -5.24 -5.31 -6.06
N TYR A 75 -4.30 -4.70 -5.35
CA TYR A 75 -2.88 -4.78 -5.69
C TYR A 75 -2.41 -6.22 -5.48
N SER A 76 -1.80 -6.78 -6.52
CA SER A 76 -1.29 -8.15 -6.61
C SER A 76 -2.27 -9.25 -6.21
N GLY A 77 -3.58 -9.00 -6.27
CA GLY A 77 -4.63 -9.92 -5.79
C GLY A 77 -4.67 -10.11 -4.27
N ILE A 78 -3.89 -9.34 -3.52
CA ILE A 78 -3.76 -9.49 -2.06
C ILE A 78 -4.53 -8.35 -1.40
N LEU A 79 -4.20 -7.09 -1.69
CA LEU A 79 -4.73 -5.96 -0.93
C LEU A 79 -5.64 -5.08 -1.80
N THR A 80 -6.93 -5.01 -1.47
CA THR A 80 -7.89 -4.09 -2.12
C THR A 80 -7.32 -2.66 -2.15
N ALA A 81 -7.47 -1.95 -3.27
CA ALA A 81 -6.97 -0.58 -3.42
C ALA A 81 -7.39 0.31 -2.24
N LYS A 82 -8.68 0.29 -1.86
CA LYS A 82 -9.21 1.07 -0.74
C LYS A 82 -8.45 0.86 0.57
N LYS A 83 -8.05 -0.38 0.88
CA LYS A 83 -7.32 -0.72 2.11
C LYS A 83 -5.89 -0.20 2.04
N LEU A 84 -5.18 -0.44 0.93
CA LEU A 84 -3.82 0.07 0.72
C LEU A 84 -3.76 1.59 0.88
N TRP A 85 -4.65 2.31 0.21
CA TRP A 85 -4.67 3.76 0.23
C TRP A 85 -5.02 4.34 1.61
N TRP A 86 -5.87 3.67 2.39
CA TRP A 86 -6.10 4.05 3.80
C TRP A 86 -4.89 3.80 4.71
N ILE A 87 -4.06 2.80 4.43
CA ILE A 87 -2.80 2.56 5.15
C ILE A 87 -1.75 3.62 4.76
N LEU A 88 -1.72 4.03 3.49
CA LEU A 88 -0.77 5.05 3.02
C LEU A 88 -0.98 6.41 3.68
N VAL A 89 -2.22 6.81 3.97
CA VAL A 89 -2.54 8.09 4.62
C VAL A 89 -1.77 8.31 5.94
N PRO A 90 -1.91 7.47 6.98
CA PRO A 90 -1.21 7.67 8.23
C PRO A 90 0.31 7.49 8.09
N VAL A 91 0.78 6.57 7.25
CA VAL A 91 2.22 6.36 7.01
C VAL A 91 2.86 7.62 6.43
N LEU A 92 2.24 8.21 5.42
CA LEU A 92 2.74 9.44 4.80
C LEU A 92 2.53 10.64 5.71
N ALA A 93 1.51 10.66 6.57
CA ALA A 93 1.35 11.71 7.59
C ALA A 93 2.52 11.70 8.58
N ILE A 94 2.85 10.53 9.15
CA ILE A 94 3.99 10.37 10.06
C ILE A 94 5.29 10.74 9.36
N SER A 95 5.48 10.30 8.12
CA SER A 95 6.66 10.63 7.31
C SER A 95 6.78 12.15 7.08
N SER A 96 5.69 12.83 6.70
CA SER A 96 5.64 14.29 6.54
C SER A 96 5.97 15.02 7.85
N ILE A 97 5.42 14.56 8.98
CA ILE A 97 5.69 15.17 10.30
C ILE A 97 7.18 15.04 10.66
N ASN A 98 7.79 13.87 10.50
CA ASN A 98 9.21 13.67 10.78
C ASN A 98 10.10 14.50 9.84
N THR A 99 9.69 14.63 8.57
CA THR A 99 10.40 15.47 7.59
C THR A 99 10.32 16.95 7.98
N TYR A 100 9.16 17.41 8.44
CA TYR A 100 8.96 18.78 8.93
C TYR A 100 9.79 19.05 10.19
N ALA A 101 9.79 18.13 11.17
CA ALA A 101 10.59 18.25 12.38
C ALA A 101 12.10 18.34 12.08
N PHE A 102 12.58 17.60 11.09
CA PHE A 102 13.96 17.74 10.62
C PHE A 102 14.23 19.12 10.01
N MET A 103 13.31 19.66 9.20
CA MET A 103 13.44 21.01 8.61
C MET A 103 13.46 22.12 9.66
N THR A 104 12.78 21.94 10.80
CA THR A 104 12.79 22.90 11.92
C THR A 104 13.95 22.68 12.89
N HIS A 105 14.91 21.79 12.57
CA HIS A 105 16.03 21.39 13.43
C HIS A 105 15.62 20.71 14.75
N GLU A 106 14.39 20.21 14.85
CA GLU A 106 13.85 19.48 16.01
C GLU A 106 13.82 17.96 15.80
N GLY A 107 14.36 17.46 14.69
CA GLY A 107 14.29 16.05 14.32
C GLY A 107 15.57 15.53 13.68
N GLU A 108 15.73 14.21 13.68
CA GLU A 108 16.91 13.54 13.16
C GLU A 108 16.86 13.35 11.64
N GLY A 109 17.95 13.73 10.96
CA GLY A 109 18.02 13.69 9.50
C GLY A 109 17.92 12.29 8.88
N TRP A 110 18.34 11.24 9.59
CA TRP A 110 18.22 9.88 9.05
C TRP A 110 16.76 9.40 9.04
N VAL A 111 15.94 9.80 10.02
CA VAL A 111 14.50 9.47 10.06
C VAL A 111 13.78 10.15 8.89
N ALA A 112 14.08 11.44 8.67
CA ALA A 112 13.58 12.16 7.50
C ALA A 112 14.06 11.51 6.18
N GLY A 113 15.32 11.10 6.11
CA GLY A 113 15.88 10.39 4.96
C GLY A 113 15.14 9.10 4.62
N ILE A 114 14.82 8.27 5.62
CA ILE A 114 14.01 7.06 5.41
C ILE A 114 12.59 7.43 4.97
N GLY A 115 11.97 8.45 5.58
CA GLY A 115 10.63 8.91 5.23
C GLY A 115 10.52 9.36 3.76
N ILE A 116 11.51 10.14 3.29
CA ILE A 116 11.62 10.59 1.90
C ILE A 116 11.86 9.40 0.97
N GLY A 117 12.77 8.49 1.32
CA GLY A 117 13.04 7.29 0.54
C GLY A 117 11.79 6.41 0.37
N LEU A 118 11.04 6.21 1.47
CA LEU A 118 9.79 5.46 1.45
C LEU A 118 8.74 6.15 0.55
N LEU A 119 8.61 7.48 0.64
CA LEU A 119 7.71 8.25 -0.22
C LEU A 119 8.05 8.05 -1.70
N LEU A 120 9.34 8.17 -2.07
CA LEU A 120 9.81 7.99 -3.45
C LEU A 120 9.50 6.59 -3.98
N VAL A 121 9.80 5.55 -3.20
CA VAL A 121 9.57 4.15 -3.58
C VAL A 121 8.07 3.88 -3.73
N LEU A 122 7.24 4.33 -2.79
CA LEU A 122 5.80 4.11 -2.82
C LEU A 122 5.12 4.87 -3.96
N ALA A 123 5.48 6.14 -4.17
CA ALA A 123 4.91 6.96 -5.24
C ALA A 123 5.27 6.39 -6.62
N THR A 124 6.55 6.07 -6.82
CA THR A 124 7.04 5.50 -8.08
C THR A 124 6.44 4.12 -8.33
N GLY A 125 6.47 3.23 -7.34
CA GLY A 125 5.95 1.87 -7.46
C GLY A 125 4.45 1.82 -7.73
N ALA A 126 3.66 2.60 -6.98
CA ALA A 126 2.21 2.67 -7.18
C ALA A 126 1.85 3.29 -8.54
N GLY A 127 2.48 4.42 -8.90
CA GLY A 127 2.24 5.09 -10.18
C GLY A 127 2.61 4.20 -11.36
N PHE A 128 3.80 3.59 -11.31
CA PHE A 128 4.30 2.72 -12.36
C PHE A 128 3.45 1.44 -12.49
N SER A 129 3.02 0.85 -11.38
CA SER A 129 2.12 -0.31 -11.36
C SER A 129 0.77 0.03 -12.01
N ASP A 130 0.12 1.11 -11.57
CA ASP A 130 -1.19 1.48 -12.10
C ASP A 130 -1.12 1.84 -13.60
N GLY A 131 -0.07 2.56 -14.02
CA GLY A 131 0.14 2.96 -15.41
C GLY A 131 0.46 1.78 -16.34
N SER A 132 1.32 0.85 -15.90
CA SER A 132 1.75 -0.30 -16.73
C SER A 132 0.61 -1.27 -17.03
N TRP A 133 -0.29 -1.48 -16.07
CA TRP A 133 -1.46 -2.35 -16.19
C TRP A 133 -2.72 -1.64 -16.71
N GLY A 134 -2.64 -0.33 -16.97
CA GLY A 134 -3.73 0.46 -17.55
C GLY A 134 -4.89 0.69 -16.58
N TYR A 135 -4.61 0.68 -15.27
CA TYR A 135 -5.58 1.09 -14.26
C TYR A 135 -5.85 2.60 -14.35
N ARG A 136 -6.99 3.02 -13.81
CA ARG A 136 -7.25 4.45 -13.54
C ARG A 136 -6.27 4.94 -12.46
N ILE A 137 -6.02 6.25 -12.42
CA ILE A 137 -5.23 6.90 -11.37
C ILE A 137 -5.75 6.46 -9.99
N ALA A 138 -4.84 6.00 -9.13
CA ALA A 138 -5.10 5.43 -7.81
C ALA A 138 -6.16 4.32 -7.81
N ARG A 139 -6.33 3.61 -8.93
CA ARG A 139 -7.40 2.61 -9.16
C ARG A 139 -8.81 3.13 -8.83
N GLY A 140 -9.03 4.45 -8.95
CA GLY A 140 -10.31 5.13 -8.67
C GLY A 140 -10.46 5.66 -7.24
N GLN A 141 -9.44 5.55 -6.39
CA GLN A 141 -9.46 6.02 -5.00
C GLN A 141 -9.10 7.52 -4.85
N TYR A 142 -9.86 8.39 -5.52
CA TYR A 142 -9.52 9.82 -5.60
C TYR A 142 -9.54 10.55 -4.26
N THR A 143 -10.47 10.21 -3.35
CA THR A 143 -10.55 10.85 -2.02
C THR A 143 -9.27 10.64 -1.23
N GLN A 144 -8.76 9.41 -1.20
CA GLN A 144 -7.54 9.05 -0.46
C GLN A 144 -6.30 9.65 -1.13
N PHE A 145 -6.28 9.66 -2.46
CA PHE A 145 -5.22 10.28 -3.24
C PHE A 145 -5.12 11.80 -2.97
N ILE A 146 -6.26 12.50 -2.87
CA ILE A 146 -6.30 13.93 -2.52
C ILE A 146 -5.74 14.15 -1.10
N ILE A 147 -6.14 13.33 -0.13
CA ILE A 147 -5.62 13.42 1.25
C ILE A 147 -4.10 13.27 1.26
N VAL A 148 -3.57 12.25 0.57
CA VAL A 148 -2.12 12.04 0.44
C VAL A 148 -1.44 13.21 -0.26
N THR A 149 -2.07 13.78 -1.29
CA THR A 149 -1.56 14.97 -1.98
C THR A 149 -1.39 16.14 -1.01
N VAL A 150 -2.40 16.41 -0.18
CA VAL A 150 -2.35 17.49 0.82
C VAL A 150 -1.26 17.23 1.86
N ILE A 151 -1.20 16.02 2.43
CA ILE A 151 -0.21 15.64 3.45
C ILE A 151 1.23 15.79 2.96
N THR A 152 1.48 15.52 1.69
CA THR A 152 2.83 15.52 1.10
C THR A 152 3.12 16.79 0.29
N VAL A 153 2.25 17.81 0.40
CA VAL A 153 2.35 19.08 -0.35
C VAL A 153 2.53 18.82 -1.86
N GLY A 154 1.84 17.81 -2.38
CA GLY A 154 1.84 17.43 -3.79
C GLY A 154 3.06 16.67 -4.30
N VAL A 155 4.11 16.49 -3.49
CA VAL A 155 5.35 15.80 -3.92
C VAL A 155 5.06 14.36 -4.32
N PHE A 156 4.30 13.62 -3.50
CA PHE A 156 3.90 12.25 -3.81
C PHE A 156 3.14 12.18 -5.15
N THR A 157 2.21 13.11 -5.36
CA THR A 157 1.36 13.18 -6.55
C THR A 157 2.15 13.48 -7.81
N ALA A 158 3.11 14.40 -7.76
CA ALA A 158 3.98 14.71 -8.89
C ALA A 158 4.80 13.48 -9.31
N ILE A 159 5.43 12.79 -8.35
CA ILE A 159 6.22 11.57 -8.61
C ILE A 159 5.32 10.43 -9.13
N TYR A 160 4.18 10.22 -8.47
CA TYR A 160 3.21 9.20 -8.85
C TYR A 160 2.73 9.40 -10.29
N LEU A 161 2.34 10.62 -10.66
CA LEU A 161 1.85 10.92 -12.01
C LEU A 161 2.96 10.78 -13.05
N GLY A 162 4.17 11.26 -12.75
CA GLY A 162 5.33 11.07 -13.63
C GLY A 162 5.59 9.59 -13.91
N ALA A 163 5.61 8.76 -12.87
CA ALA A 163 5.76 7.31 -12.99
C ALA A 163 4.57 6.66 -13.74
N TYR A 164 3.35 7.11 -13.48
CA TYR A 164 2.13 6.62 -14.14
C TYR A 164 2.15 6.87 -15.65
N PHE A 165 2.47 8.10 -16.06
CA PHE A 165 2.56 8.44 -17.48
C PHE A 165 3.76 7.75 -18.15
N ALA A 166 4.91 7.68 -17.49
CA ALA A 166 6.07 6.94 -17.99
C ALA A 166 5.73 5.45 -18.23
N ALA A 167 5.04 4.81 -17.27
CA ALA A 167 4.60 3.42 -17.40
C ALA A 167 3.51 3.22 -18.45
N LYS A 168 2.65 4.23 -18.67
CA LYS A 168 1.65 4.20 -19.74
C LYS A 168 2.30 4.21 -21.12
N HIS A 169 3.40 4.95 -21.30
CA HIS A 169 4.16 4.99 -22.54
C HIS A 169 5.10 3.78 -22.72
N ARG A 170 5.66 3.24 -21.64
CA ARG A 170 6.51 2.03 -21.64
C ARG A 170 6.07 1.01 -20.60
N PRO A 171 4.98 0.27 -20.86
CA PRO A 171 4.42 -0.64 -19.88
C PRO A 171 5.31 -1.88 -19.68
N LEU A 172 5.83 -2.08 -18.47
CA LEU A 172 6.49 -3.34 -18.08
C LEU A 172 5.42 -4.38 -17.66
N ARG A 173 4.97 -5.17 -18.63
CA ARG A 173 3.99 -6.24 -18.42
C ARG A 173 4.67 -7.60 -18.36
N ARG A 174 5.41 -7.86 -17.28
CA ARG A 174 6.06 -9.16 -17.08
C ARG A 174 5.02 -10.21 -16.67
N ARG A 175 4.95 -11.33 -17.40
CA ARG A 175 4.09 -12.49 -17.08
C ARG A 175 4.41 -13.14 -15.72
N GLN A 176 5.64 -12.96 -15.24
CA GLN A 176 6.05 -13.43 -13.91
C GLN A 176 5.57 -12.54 -12.76
N SER A 177 5.02 -11.34 -13.05
CA SER A 177 4.53 -10.45 -12.00
C SER A 177 3.32 -11.05 -11.27
N MET A 178 3.23 -10.79 -9.97
CA MET A 178 2.08 -11.21 -9.16
C MET A 178 0.77 -10.63 -9.71
N GLU A 179 0.81 -9.39 -10.23
CA GLU A 179 -0.35 -8.73 -10.84
C GLU A 179 -0.91 -9.49 -12.06
N TYR A 180 -0.04 -10.02 -12.93
CA TYR A 180 -0.46 -10.81 -14.09
C TYR A 180 -1.14 -12.13 -13.67
N ARG A 181 -0.60 -12.78 -12.63
CA ARG A 181 -1.11 -14.06 -12.12
C ARG A 181 -2.41 -13.89 -11.33
N ALA A 182 -2.52 -12.79 -10.59
CA ALA A 182 -3.67 -12.49 -9.74
C ALA A 182 -4.95 -12.15 -10.52
N HIS A 183 -4.85 -11.55 -11.70
CA HIS A 183 -6.02 -11.05 -12.43
C HIS A 183 -6.20 -11.77 -13.78
N PRO A 184 -7.23 -12.64 -13.94
CA PRO A 184 -7.50 -13.36 -15.18
C PRO A 184 -7.67 -12.47 -16.42
N ARG A 185 -8.14 -11.22 -16.24
CA ARG A 185 -8.27 -10.26 -17.35
C ARG A 185 -6.94 -9.91 -18.02
N HIS A 186 -5.84 -9.92 -17.27
CA HIS A 186 -4.52 -9.59 -17.81
C HIS A 186 -3.98 -10.74 -18.67
N GLN A 187 -4.31 -11.98 -18.29
CA GLN A 187 -3.98 -13.19 -19.05
C GLN A 187 -4.77 -13.27 -20.36
N LYS A 188 -6.04 -12.85 -20.35
CA LYS A 188 -6.86 -12.79 -21.57
C LYS A 188 -6.41 -11.70 -22.54
N LYS A 189 -6.02 -10.54 -22.01
CA LYS A 189 -5.68 -9.36 -22.83
C LYS A 189 -4.25 -9.44 -23.37
N TYR A 190 -3.36 -10.14 -22.68
CA TYR A 190 -1.95 -10.28 -23.03
C TYR A 190 -1.48 -11.74 -22.86
N PRO A 191 -2.00 -12.68 -23.66
CA PRO A 191 -1.67 -14.10 -23.58
C PRO A 191 -0.18 -14.35 -23.78
#